data_AF-A0A4P5UAP9-F1
#
_entry.id   AF-A0A4P5UAP9-F1
#
_cell.length_a   1.000
_cell.length_b   1.000
_cell.length_c   1.000
_cell.angle_alpha   90.00
_cell.angle_beta   90.00
_cell.angle_gamma   90.00
#
_symmetry.space_group_name_H-M   'P 1'
#
loop_
_entity.id
_entity.type
_entity.pdbx_description
1 polymer ?
#
loop_
_entity_poly.entity_id
_entity_poly.type
_entity_poly.pdbx_seq_one_letter_code
_entity_poly.pdbx_strand_id
1 'polypeptide(L)'
;MYMTAYIDVYSRKIMGWGISNSMSKQWCMDVLETAMAENGVPEIINSDQGSQYTSPSWTNYLERNGIKISMDGKGRATDNIWIERFWKTIKYNHIYLNPCDTGLELYEGVQTYIEYYHQKKHQGIGMKPNDAYYKSLKQNAA
;
A
#
# COMPACT_ATOMS: atom_id res chain seq x y z
N MET A 1 -13.20 -6.07 10.28
CA MET A 1 -11.72 -6.07 10.15
C MET A 1 -11.29 -4.84 9.37
N TYR A 2 -10.04 -4.42 9.54
CA TYR A 2 -9.41 -3.30 8.84
C TYR A 2 -8.30 -3.84 7.95
N MET A 3 -8.07 -3.17 6.82
CA MET A 3 -6.98 -3.47 5.91
C MET A 3 -6.15 -2.19 5.69
N THR A 4 -4.83 -2.34 5.70
CA THR A 4 -3.89 -1.29 5.32
C THR A 4 -3.01 -1.79 4.18
N ALA A 5 -2.58 -0.89 3.31
CA ALA A 5 -1.72 -1.22 2.18
C ALA A 5 -0.88 -0.02 1.76
N TYR A 6 0.36 -0.28 1.38
CA TYR A 6 1.30 0.69 0.82
C TYR A 6 1.48 0.38 -0.66
N ILE A 7 1.28 1.37 -1.51
CA ILE A 7 1.38 1.23 -2.97
C ILE A 7 2.54 2.06 -3.50
N ASP A 8 3.33 1.48 -4.40
CA ASP A 8 4.28 2.24 -5.19
C ASP A 8 3.56 3.06 -6.28
N VAL A 9 3.75 4.38 -6.22
CA VAL A 9 3.11 5.37 -7.11
C VAL A 9 3.66 5.32 -8.53
N TYR A 10 4.80 4.67 -8.78
CA TYR A 10 5.28 4.47 -10.15
C TYR A 10 4.73 3.20 -10.80
N SER A 11 4.91 2.05 -10.16
CA SER A 11 4.57 0.73 -10.70
C SER A 11 3.16 0.25 -10.39
N ARG A 12 2.43 0.91 -9.48
CA ARG A 12 1.16 0.43 -8.90
C ARG A 12 1.29 -0.85 -8.07
N LYS A 13 2.50 -1.33 -7.79
CA LYS A 13 2.71 -2.54 -6.98
C LYS A 13 2.32 -2.27 -5.53
N ILE A 14 1.56 -3.19 -4.92
CA ILE A 14 1.36 -3.18 -3.46
C ILE A 14 2.65 -3.68 -2.82
N MET A 15 3.32 -2.80 -2.08
CA MET A 15 4.63 -3.02 -1.46
C MET A 15 4.52 -3.73 -0.11
N GLY A 16 3.41 -3.54 0.58
CA GLY A 16 3.06 -4.27 1.78
C GLY A 16 1.61 -4.00 2.15
N TRP A 17 1.00 -4.94 2.87
CA TRP A 17 -0.39 -4.86 3.29
C TRP A 17 -0.60 -5.75 4.52
N GLY A 18 -1.73 -5.55 5.20
CA GLY A 18 -2.13 -6.42 6.28
C GLY A 18 -3.61 -6.31 6.58
N ILE A 19 -4.12 -7.25 7.36
CA ILE A 19 -5.48 -7.22 7.91
C ILE A 19 -5.40 -7.34 9.44
N SER A 20 -6.23 -6.55 10.14
CA SER A 20 -6.31 -6.56 11.60
C SER A 20 -7.75 -6.40 12.10
N ASN A 21 -8.01 -6.85 13.32
CA ASN A 21 -9.27 -6.59 14.02
C ASN A 21 -9.40 -5.12 14.47
N SER A 22 -8.29 -4.39 14.58
CA SER A 22 -8.27 -2.98 14.99
C SER A 22 -7.34 -2.14 14.10
N MET A 23 -7.73 -0.90 13.84
CA MET A 23 -6.92 0.07 13.09
C MET A 23 -5.96 0.82 14.01
N SER A 24 -5.04 0.08 14.64
CA SER A 24 -4.05 0.63 15.55
C SER A 24 -2.88 1.26 14.79
N LYS A 25 -2.26 2.29 15.39
CA LYS A 25 -1.12 2.99 14.77
C LYS A 25 0.11 2.08 14.65
N GLN A 26 0.37 1.30 15.71
CA GLN A 26 1.48 0.36 15.76
C GLN A 26 1.36 -0.66 14.62
N TRP A 27 0.16 -1.22 14.42
CA TRP A 27 -0.04 -2.18 13.34
C TRP A 27 0.21 -1.58 11.95
N CYS A 28 -0.24 -0.35 11.68
CA CYS A 28 0.09 0.31 10.41
C CYS A 28 1.61 0.50 10.25
N MET A 29 2.33 0.82 11.33
CA MET A 29 3.80 0.92 11.33
C MET A 29 4.46 -0.43 11.07
N ASP A 30 4.03 -1.51 11.73
CA ASP A 30 4.60 -2.86 11.55
C ASP A 30 4.47 -3.34 10.09
N VAL A 31 3.33 -3.04 9.45
CA VAL A 31 3.12 -3.34 8.02
C VAL A 31 4.06 -2.52 7.14
N LEU A 32 4.32 -1.26 7.48
CA LEU A 32 5.26 -0.43 6.74
C LEU A 32 6.71 -0.93 6.91
N GLU A 33 7.10 -1.24 8.14
CA GLU A 33 8.42 -1.80 8.49
C GLU A 33 8.71 -3.05 7.66
N THR A 34 7.74 -3.97 7.62
CA THR A 34 7.85 -5.19 6.81
C THR A 34 8.00 -4.86 5.32
N ALA A 35 7.18 -3.94 4.80
CA ALA A 35 7.25 -3.52 3.39
C ALA A 35 8.63 -2.94 3.04
N MET A 36 9.22 -2.14 3.92
CA MET A 36 10.53 -1.53 3.70
C MET A 36 11.67 -2.53 3.83
N ALA A 37 11.57 -3.50 4.75
CA ALA A 37 12.55 -4.58 4.86
C ALA A 37 12.63 -5.42 3.59
N GLU A 38 11.49 -5.66 2.93
CA GLU A 38 11.41 -6.47 1.72
C GLU A 38 11.76 -5.71 0.42
N ASN A 39 11.49 -4.41 0.37
CA ASN A 39 11.53 -3.65 -0.88
C ASN A 39 12.48 -2.44 -0.86
N GLY A 40 13.10 -2.14 0.28
CA GLY A 40 13.92 -0.95 0.50
C GLY A 40 13.14 0.24 1.06
N VAL A 41 13.88 1.25 1.50
CA VAL A 41 13.33 2.48 2.11
C VAL A 41 12.89 3.46 1.01
N PRO A 42 11.63 3.93 1.01
CA PRO A 42 11.16 4.91 0.03
C PRO A 42 11.69 6.32 0.32
N GLU A 43 11.79 7.16 -0.71
CA GLU A 43 12.15 8.57 -0.51
C GLU A 43 11.02 9.37 0.16
N ILE A 44 9.78 9.09 -0.23
CA ILE A 44 8.58 9.81 0.22
C ILE A 44 7.51 8.80 0.60
N ILE A 45 6.84 9.03 1.73
CA ILE A 45 5.57 8.37 2.05
C ILE A 45 4.45 9.40 2.01
N ASN A 46 3.44 9.10 1.20
CA ASN A 46 2.18 9.84 1.21
C ASN A 46 1.16 9.15 2.10
N SER A 47 0.44 9.92 2.92
CA SER A 47 -0.65 9.41 3.76
C SER A 47 -1.74 10.47 3.93
N ASP A 48 -2.95 10.02 4.28
CA ASP A 48 -4.00 10.93 4.74
C ASP A 48 -3.67 11.52 6.13
N GLN A 49 -4.47 12.50 6.57
CA GLN A 49 -4.31 13.13 7.89
C GLN A 49 -4.97 12.33 9.02
N GLY A 50 -5.17 11.03 8.85
CA GLY A 50 -5.69 10.14 9.89
C GLY A 50 -4.82 10.16 11.14
N SER A 51 -5.44 9.93 12.30
CA SER A 51 -4.76 9.95 13.60
C SER A 51 -3.61 8.94 13.73
N GLN A 52 -3.60 7.92 12.86
CA GLN A 52 -2.59 6.89 12.72
C GLN A 52 -1.31 7.44 12.08
N TYR A 53 -1.44 8.28 11.05
CA TYR A 53 -0.34 8.80 10.25
C TYR A 53 0.12 10.20 10.69
N THR A 54 -0.62 10.82 11.60
CA THR A 54 -0.27 12.11 12.22
C THR A 54 0.31 11.95 13.63
N SER A 55 0.52 10.72 14.12
CA SER A 55 1.08 10.51 15.45
C SER A 55 2.58 10.79 15.50
N PRO A 56 3.12 11.23 16.66
CA PRO A 56 4.56 11.39 16.84
C PRO A 56 5.34 10.10 16.60
N SER A 57 4.78 8.94 16.95
CA SER A 57 5.40 7.64 16.68
C SER A 57 5.64 7.41 15.20
N TRP A 58 4.68 7.80 14.34
CA TRP A 58 4.76 7.67 12.90
C TRP A 58 5.74 8.67 12.32
N THR A 59 5.57 9.97 12.61
CA THR A 59 6.41 11.02 12.03
C THR A 59 7.88 10.87 12.42
N ASN A 60 8.15 10.61 13.70
CA ASN A 60 9.52 10.41 14.19
C ASN A 60 10.16 9.17 13.57
N TYR A 61 9.39 8.11 13.34
CA TYR A 61 9.90 6.89 12.70
C TYR A 61 10.30 7.17 11.25
N LEU A 62 9.47 7.87 10.48
CA LEU A 62 9.77 8.23 9.09
C LEU A 62 11.00 9.15 9.00
N GLU A 63 11.05 10.19 9.83
CA GLU A 63 12.19 11.12 9.88
C GLU A 63 13.51 10.42 10.22
N ARG A 64 13.49 9.48 11.18
CA ARG A 64 14.68 8.69 11.55
C ARG A 64 15.20 7.81 10.44
N ASN A 65 14.33 7.36 9.54
CA ASN A 65 14.69 6.58 8.36
C ASN A 65 15.00 7.46 7.13
N GLY A 66 15.04 8.79 7.28
CA GLY A 66 15.30 9.72 6.19
C GLY A 66 14.16 9.84 5.18
N ILE A 67 12.95 9.40 5.54
CA ILE A 67 11.78 9.37 4.67
C ILE A 67 11.07 10.73 4.76
N LYS A 68 10.85 11.36 3.60
CA LYS A 68 10.08 12.60 3.53
C LYS A 68 8.60 12.29 3.70
N ILE A 69 7.94 13.04 4.57
CA ILE A 69 6.51 12.88 4.82
C ILE A 69 5.74 13.82 3.90
N SER A 70 4.90 13.24 3.04
CA SER A 70 3.88 13.96 2.30
C SER A 70 2.53 13.65 2.93
N MET A 71 1.77 14.68 3.27
CA MET A 71 0.38 14.52 3.71
C MET A 71 -0.49 15.37 2.82
N ASP A 72 -1.60 14.80 2.35
CA ASP A 72 -2.57 15.53 1.54
C ASP A 72 -2.99 16.82 2.28
N GLY A 73 -2.88 17.96 1.61
CA GLY A 73 -3.54 19.18 2.08
C GLY A 73 -5.04 18.98 2.02
N LYS A 74 -5.81 19.58 2.95
CA LYS A 74 -7.28 19.59 2.87
C LYS A 74 -7.71 20.04 1.46
N GLY A 75 -8.24 19.11 0.65
CA GLY A 75 -8.70 19.37 -0.72
C GLY A 75 -7.80 18.89 -1.87
N ARG A 76 -6.69 18.17 -1.63
CA ARG A 76 -5.85 17.57 -2.69
C ARG A 76 -6.06 16.06 -2.82
N ALA A 77 -7.20 15.65 -3.40
CA ALA A 77 -7.54 14.24 -3.63
C ALA A 77 -6.61 13.50 -4.63
N THR A 78 -5.66 14.20 -5.26
CA THR A 78 -4.78 13.63 -6.28
C THR A 78 -3.69 12.76 -5.70
N ASP A 79 -3.27 13.03 -4.47
CA ASP A 79 -2.05 12.47 -3.89
C ASP A 79 -2.30 11.02 -3.42
N ASN A 80 -3.54 10.70 -3.02
CA ASN A 80 -3.99 9.35 -2.66
C ASN A 80 -4.74 8.59 -3.77
N ILE A 81 -4.84 9.14 -4.98
CA ILE A 81 -5.69 8.58 -6.06
C ILE A 81 -5.38 7.11 -6.41
N TRP A 82 -4.10 6.70 -6.29
CA TRP A 82 -3.67 5.36 -6.67
C TRP A 82 -4.08 4.31 -5.65
N ILE A 83 -3.93 4.61 -4.36
CA ILE A 83 -4.38 3.69 -3.30
C ILE A 83 -5.92 3.66 -3.24
N GLU A 84 -6.60 4.79 -3.45
CA GLU A 84 -8.07 4.82 -3.54
C GLU A 84 -8.60 3.97 -4.71
N ARG A 85 -7.93 4.04 -5.87
CA ARG A 85 -8.26 3.19 -7.02
C ARG A 85 -8.05 1.72 -6.70
N PHE A 86 -6.96 1.37 -6.01
CA PHE A 86 -6.76 0.00 -5.52
C PHE A 86 -7.90 -0.44 -4.60
N TRP A 87 -8.27 0.38 -3.61
CA TRP A 87 -9.38 0.09 -2.69
C TRP A 87 -10.69 -0.15 -3.41
N LYS A 88 -11.03 0.69 -4.39
CA LYS A 88 -12.22 0.46 -5.23
C LYS A 88 -12.12 -0.87 -5.97
N THR A 89 -10.96 -1.16 -6.55
CA THR A 89 -10.77 -2.36 -7.38
C THR A 89 -10.88 -3.64 -6.55
N ILE A 90 -10.18 -3.75 -5.42
CA ILE A 90 -10.24 -4.96 -4.58
C ILE A 90 -11.61 -5.18 -3.95
N LYS A 91 -12.30 -4.10 -3.55
CA LYS A 91 -13.66 -4.19 -3.01
C LYS A 91 -14.63 -4.82 -4.01
N TYR A 92 -14.68 -4.28 -5.22
CA TYR A 92 -15.66 -4.70 -6.24
C TYR A 92 -15.29 -6.02 -6.92
N ASN A 93 -14.00 -6.29 -7.13
CA ASN A 93 -13.58 -7.46 -7.89
C ASN A 93 -13.28 -8.68 -7.02
N HIS A 94 -13.22 -8.51 -5.69
CA HIS A 94 -12.93 -9.62 -4.78
C HIS A 94 -13.79 -9.59 -3.53
N ILE A 95 -13.62 -8.60 -2.65
CA ILE A 95 -14.23 -8.62 -1.30
C ILE A 95 -15.76 -8.76 -1.35
N TYR A 96 -16.44 -8.00 -2.20
CA TYR A 96 -17.90 -8.05 -2.31
C TYR A 96 -18.43 -9.31 -3.01
N LEU A 97 -17.59 -10.00 -3.78
CA LEU A 97 -17.95 -11.21 -4.51
C LEU A 97 -17.62 -12.49 -3.73
N ASN A 98 -16.75 -12.39 -2.72
CA ASN A 98 -16.22 -13.51 -1.95
C ASN A 98 -16.40 -13.20 -0.45
N PRO A 99 -17.63 -13.30 0.08
CA PRO A 99 -17.84 -13.19 1.52
C PRO A 99 -17.06 -14.30 2.23
N CYS A 100 -16.49 -13.97 3.38
CA CYS A 100 -15.66 -14.87 4.19
C CYS A 100 -16.26 -15.02 5.59
N ASP A 101 -16.17 -16.23 6.15
CA ASP A 101 -16.66 -16.53 7.49
C ASP A 101 -15.61 -16.24 8.56
N THR A 102 -14.33 -16.25 8.18
CA THR A 102 -13.21 -16.06 9.10
C THR A 102 -12.20 -15.02 8.61
N GLY A 103 -11.45 -14.44 9.56
CA GLY A 103 -10.36 -13.52 9.23
C GLY A 103 -9.19 -14.18 8.50
N LEU A 104 -8.99 -15.50 8.69
CA LEU A 104 -7.98 -16.27 7.96
C LEU A 104 -8.37 -16.42 6.48
N GLU A 105 -9.61 -16.82 6.22
CA GLU A 105 -10.14 -16.91 4.85
C GLU A 105 -10.07 -15.56 4.12
N LEU A 106 -10.42 -14.47 4.82
CA LEU A 106 -10.26 -13.12 4.26
C LEU A 106 -8.80 -12.83 3.90
N TYR A 107 -7.86 -13.17 4.78
CA TYR A 107 -6.44 -12.94 4.57
C TYR A 107 -5.92 -13.71 3.36
N GLU A 108 -6.22 -15.01 3.26
CA GLU A 108 -5.80 -15.87 2.15
C GLU A 108 -6.41 -15.41 0.81
N GLY A 109 -7.67 -15.01 0.82
CA GLY A 109 -8.34 -14.44 -0.35
C GLY A 109 -7.68 -13.14 -0.82
N VAL A 110 -7.43 -12.21 0.11
CA VAL A 110 -6.76 -10.95 -0.20
C VAL A 110 -5.33 -11.17 -0.69
N GLN A 111 -4.59 -12.11 -0.10
CA GLN A 111 -3.26 -12.49 -0.54
C GLN A 111 -3.28 -12.96 -2.00
N THR A 112 -4.15 -13.93 -2.30
CA THR A 112 -4.34 -14.46 -3.66
C THR A 112 -4.71 -13.35 -4.65
N TYR A 113 -5.59 -12.44 -4.24
CA TYR A 113 -5.99 -11.32 -5.08
C TYR A 113 -4.85 -10.34 -5.36
N ILE A 114 -4.00 -10.05 -4.37
CA ILE A 114 -2.85 -9.15 -4.52
C ILE A 114 -1.81 -9.75 -5.48
N GLU A 115 -1.55 -11.05 -5.38
CA GLU A 115 -0.68 -11.78 -6.31
C GLU A 115 -1.22 -11.67 -7.75
N TYR A 116 -2.52 -11.89 -7.94
CA TYR A 116 -3.18 -11.68 -9.24
C TYR A 116 -3.07 -10.22 -9.70
N TYR A 117 -3.32 -9.25 -8.81
CA TYR A 117 -3.25 -7.83 -9.11
C TYR A 117 -1.86 -7.40 -9.60
N HIS A 118 -0.79 -7.95 -9.02
CA HIS A 118 0.60 -7.70 -9.44
C HIS A 118 0.94 -8.30 -10.82
N GLN A 119 0.19 -9.32 -11.26
CA GLN A 119 0.38 -10.01 -12.54
C GLN A 119 -0.60 -9.56 -13.63
N LYS A 120 -1.62 -8.77 -13.27
CA LYS A 120 -2.57 -8.19 -14.22
C LYS A 120 -1.96 -6.96 -14.89
N LYS A 121 -2.13 -6.82 -16.21
CA LYS A 121 -1.76 -5.60 -16.92
C LYS A 121 -2.69 -4.45 -16.52
N HIS A 122 -2.13 -3.31 -16.10
CA HIS A 122 -2.91 -2.13 -15.73
C HIS A 122 -2.85 -1.08 -16.81
N GLN A 123 -4.01 -0.59 -17.25
CA GLN A 123 -4.10 0.40 -18.34
C GLN A 123 -3.31 1.68 -18.04
N GLY A 124 -3.31 2.15 -16.79
CA GLY A 124 -2.64 3.40 -16.41
C GLY A 124 -1.12 3.40 -16.53
N ILE A 125 -0.48 2.22 -16.53
CA ILE A 125 0.98 2.06 -16.68
C ILE A 125 1.36 1.20 -17.90
N GLY A 126 0.38 0.64 -18.62
CA GLY A 126 0.60 -0.22 -19.78
C GLY A 126 1.36 -1.53 -19.51
N MET A 127 1.58 -1.89 -18.25
CA MET A 127 2.41 -3.03 -17.82
C MET A 127 1.77 -3.73 -16.61
N LYS A 128 2.32 -4.90 -16.24
CA LYS A 128 2.03 -5.52 -14.94
C LYS A 128 2.79 -4.78 -13.84
N PRO A 129 2.23 -4.59 -12.64
CA PRO A 129 2.94 -3.91 -11.56
C PRO A 129 4.32 -4.49 -11.23
N ASN A 130 4.45 -5.83 -11.19
CA ASN A 130 5.75 -6.46 -10.97
C ASN A 130 6.76 -6.11 -12.08
N ASP A 131 6.36 -6.20 -13.35
CA ASP A 131 7.24 -5.90 -14.48
C ASP A 131 7.70 -4.43 -14.45
N ALA A 132 6.78 -3.50 -14.14
CA ALA A 132 7.08 -2.08 -14.04
C ALA A 132 8.06 -1.79 -12.90
N TYR A 133 7.88 -2.42 -11.74
CA TYR A 133 8.76 -2.26 -10.58
C TYR A 133 10.17 -2.82 -10.84
N TYR A 134 10.29 -4.05 -11.36
CA TYR A 134 11.61 -4.61 -11.66
C TYR A 134 12.34 -3.87 -12.79
N LYS A 135 11.58 -3.30 -13.74
CA LYS A 135 12.15 -2.44 -14.77
C LYS A 135 12.74 -1.15 -14.19
N SER A 136 12.05 -0.48 -13.25
CA SER A 136 12.57 0.76 -12.64
C SER A 136 13.83 0.51 -11.80
N LEU A 137 13.92 -0.63 -11.10
CA LEU A 137 15.13 -0.99 -10.37
C LEU A 137 16.36 -1.13 -11.29
N LYS A 138 16.18 -1.73 -12.47
CA LYS A 138 17.27 -1.86 -13.46
C LYS A 138 17.70 -0.53 -14.05
N GLN A 139 16.76 0.42 -14.20
CA GLN A 139 17.05 1.76 -14.73
C GLN A 139 17.81 2.62 -13.73
N ASN A 140 17.54 2.46 -12.42
CA ASN A 140 18.23 3.21 -11.37
C ASN A 140 19.63 2.66 -11.04
N ALA A 141 19.94 1.43 -11.46
CA ALA A 141 21.24 0.78 -11.25
C ALA A 141 22.23 1.01 -12.41
N ALA A 142 21.81 1.67 -13.49
CA ALA A 142 22.60 1.97 -14.68
C ALA A 142 22.98 3.45 -14.72
#